data_AF-A0A2T2VDP5-F1
#
_entry.id   AF-A0A2T2VDP5-F1
#
_cell.length_a   1.000
_cell.length_b   1.000
_cell.length_c   1.000
_cell.angle_alpha   90.00
_cell.angle_beta   90.00
_cell.angle_gamma   90.00
#
_symmetry.space_group_name_H-M   'P 1'
#
loop_
_entity.id
_entity.type
_entity.pdbx_description
1 polymer ?
#
loop_
_entity_poly.entity_id
_entity_poly.type
_entity_poly.pdbx_seq_one_letter_code
_entity_poly.pdbx_strand_id
1 'polypeptide(L)'
;LTQFSHFIDILYWVFGDVANVHATFSNFNHQEQIEFEDSGMVTFDFVKGGKGSINYSISCWEQNMESSITVIGEKGCLKVGGQYMNEISYFNVKDMEKPDLAATNPPNSYDGFMGSAGNHYQFLHDVIDHLKGRKSNGTNAYEAAKVVEIIDKTYQHRDLKELKAKANVNR
;
A
#
# COMPACT_ATOMS: atom_id res chain seq x y z
N LEU A 1 -6.17 7.38 -6.44
CA LEU A 1 -5.60 6.52 -5.38
C LEU A 1 -5.46 5.11 -5.94
N THR A 2 -4.24 4.62 -6.05
CA THR A 2 -3.93 3.25 -6.51
C THR A 2 -3.96 2.28 -5.32
N GLN A 3 -3.73 0.98 -5.56
CA GLN A 3 -3.56 -0.05 -4.52
C GLN A 3 -2.50 0.32 -3.45
N PHE A 4 -1.58 1.23 -3.79
CA PHE A 4 -0.56 1.82 -2.95
C PHE A 4 -1.07 2.30 -1.57
N SER A 5 -2.30 2.82 -1.48
CA SER A 5 -2.83 3.32 -0.21
C SER A 5 -2.97 2.24 0.87
N HIS A 6 -3.22 0.98 0.49
CA HIS A 6 -3.29 -0.12 1.45
C HIS A 6 -1.93 -0.44 2.08
N PHE A 7 -0.84 -0.25 1.33
CA PHE A 7 0.51 -0.43 1.86
C PHE A 7 0.92 0.72 2.79
N ILE A 8 0.49 1.95 2.49
CA ILE A 8 0.69 3.08 3.40
C ILE A 8 -0.10 2.87 4.69
N ASP A 9 -1.33 2.35 4.60
CA ASP A 9 -2.15 2.03 5.77
C ASP A 9 -1.45 1.01 6.69
N ILE A 10 -0.99 -0.13 6.14
CA ILE A 10 -0.22 -1.13 6.90
C ILE A 10 1.05 -0.51 7.49
N LEU A 11 1.77 0.29 6.71
CA LEU A 11 2.98 0.96 7.16
C LEU A 11 2.71 1.87 8.36
N TYR A 12 1.69 2.73 8.27
CA TYR A 12 1.31 3.63 9.35
C TYR A 12 0.84 2.85 10.58
N TRP A 13 0.05 1.81 10.39
CA TRP A 13 -0.47 0.98 11.47
C TRP A 13 0.65 0.28 12.26
N VAL A 14 1.67 -0.25 11.58
CA VAL A 14 2.76 -1.00 12.21
C VAL A 14 3.88 -0.09 12.72
N PHE A 15 4.31 0.89 11.93
CA PHE A 15 5.52 1.68 12.19
C PHE A 15 5.24 3.14 12.59
N GLY A 16 4.03 3.63 12.34
CA GLY A 16 3.62 5.00 12.65
C GLY A 16 3.98 6.00 11.55
N ASP A 17 4.09 7.26 11.95
CA ASP A 17 4.27 8.39 11.04
C ASP A 17 5.68 8.45 10.42
N VAL A 18 5.78 9.17 9.30
CA VAL A 18 7.00 9.32 8.51
C VAL A 18 7.41 10.79 8.34
N ALA A 19 8.70 10.99 8.12
CA ALA A 19 9.36 12.26 7.87
C ALA A 19 10.39 12.12 6.73
N ASN A 20 10.94 13.24 6.28
CA ASN A 20 11.98 13.29 5.23
C ASN A 20 11.62 12.45 3.98
N VAL A 21 10.39 12.62 3.50
CA VAL A 21 9.89 11.89 2.34
C VAL A 21 10.60 12.39 1.09
N HIS A 22 11.00 11.46 0.23
CA HIS A 22 11.45 11.75 -1.12
C HIS A 22 10.72 10.80 -2.06
N ALA A 23 10.25 11.30 -3.19
CA ALA A 23 9.54 10.49 -4.16
C ALA A 23 9.93 10.83 -5.59
N THR A 24 9.96 9.81 -6.43
CA THR A 24 10.13 9.92 -7.88
C THR A 24 9.02 9.16 -8.57
N PHE A 25 8.41 9.78 -9.57
CA PHE A 25 7.27 9.22 -10.27
C PHE A 25 7.54 9.18 -11.76
N SER A 26 6.95 8.22 -12.45
CA SER A 26 7.04 8.10 -13.90
C SER A 26 5.77 7.45 -14.45
N ASN A 27 5.41 7.84 -15.66
CA ASN A 27 4.40 7.14 -16.43
C ASN A 27 5.13 6.54 -17.64
N PHE A 28 5.27 5.22 -17.66
CA PHE A 28 6.05 4.51 -18.66
C PHE A 28 5.22 4.01 -19.84
N ASN A 29 3.98 3.58 -19.61
CA ASN A 29 3.15 2.93 -20.63
C ASN A 29 1.72 3.46 -20.74
N HIS A 30 1.32 4.40 -19.87
CA HIS A 30 -0.06 4.86 -19.78
C HIS A 30 -0.24 6.37 -20.01
N GLN A 31 0.64 7.01 -20.78
CA GLN A 31 0.65 8.47 -20.93
C GLN A 31 -0.58 9.02 -21.68
N GLU A 32 -1.28 8.17 -22.44
CA GLU A 32 -2.49 8.51 -23.18
C GLU A 32 -3.78 8.13 -22.43
N GLN A 33 -3.68 7.24 -21.42
CA GLN A 33 -4.82 6.71 -20.68
C GLN A 33 -5.01 7.39 -19.31
N ILE A 34 -3.93 7.81 -18.66
CA ILE A 34 -3.98 8.44 -17.33
C ILE A 34 -3.09 9.69 -17.26
N GLU A 35 -3.55 10.69 -16.52
CA GLU A 35 -2.82 11.95 -16.28
C GLU A 35 -1.83 11.84 -15.10
N PHE A 36 -1.88 10.72 -14.39
CA PHE A 36 -1.02 10.43 -13.24
C PHE A 36 0.04 9.38 -13.60
N GLU A 37 0.89 9.06 -12.63
CA GLU A 37 1.97 8.08 -12.76
C GLU A 37 1.45 6.65 -12.81
N ASP A 38 2.12 5.78 -13.56
CA ASP A 38 1.89 4.34 -13.46
C ASP A 38 2.90 3.65 -12.54
N SER A 39 3.99 4.33 -12.18
CA SER A 39 5.09 3.80 -11.39
C SER A 39 5.68 4.87 -10.48
N GLY A 40 6.09 4.45 -9.27
CA GLY A 40 6.68 5.36 -8.29
C GLY A 40 7.63 4.65 -7.33
N MET A 41 8.61 5.42 -6.85
CA MET A 41 9.52 5.04 -5.77
C MET A 41 9.50 6.13 -4.71
N VAL A 42 9.29 5.74 -3.46
CA VAL A 42 9.19 6.64 -2.30
C VAL A 42 10.16 6.15 -1.25
N THR A 43 10.95 7.06 -0.68
CA THR A 43 11.82 6.79 0.47
C THR A 43 11.48 7.75 1.60
N PHE A 44 11.69 7.32 2.84
CA PHE A 44 11.32 8.10 4.02
C PHE A 44 12.03 7.61 5.27
N ASP A 45 11.98 8.45 6.31
CA ASP A 45 12.41 8.14 7.67
C ASP A 45 11.18 7.91 8.54
N PHE A 46 11.21 6.90 9.40
CA PHE A 46 10.17 6.76 10.42
C PHE A 46 10.42 7.77 11.55
N VAL A 47 9.37 8.40 12.05
CA VAL A 47 9.48 9.34 13.18
C VAL A 47 10.01 8.65 14.44
N LYS A 48 9.71 7.35 14.60
CA LYS A 48 10.19 6.51 15.71
C LYS A 48 11.54 5.83 15.43
N GLY A 49 12.22 6.21 14.35
CA GLY A 49 13.52 5.66 13.96
C GLY A 49 13.43 4.52 12.94
N GLY A 50 14.47 4.41 12.13
CA GLY A 50 14.51 3.52 10.95
C GLY A 50 14.22 4.27 9.66
N LYS A 51 14.42 3.58 8.54
CA LYS A 51 14.18 4.09 7.18
C LYS A 51 13.41 3.07 6.38
N GLY A 52 12.64 3.53 5.41
CA GLY A 52 11.86 2.66 4.55
C GLY A 52 11.81 3.17 3.13
N SER A 53 11.34 2.28 2.25
CA SER A 53 10.99 2.62 0.89
C SER A 53 9.76 1.85 0.45
N ILE A 54 9.00 2.44 -0.48
CA ILE A 54 7.92 1.78 -1.18
C ILE A 54 8.15 1.96 -2.68
N ASN A 55 7.97 0.87 -3.41
CA ASN A 55 7.99 0.87 -4.87
C ASN A 55 6.66 0.31 -5.36
N TYR A 56 6.08 0.94 -6.37
CA TYR A 56 4.87 0.45 -7.01
C TYR A 56 4.92 0.63 -8.52
N SER A 57 4.23 -0.26 -9.24
CA SER A 57 3.92 -0.09 -10.64
C SER A 57 2.61 -0.82 -10.96
N ILE A 58 1.73 -0.18 -11.72
CA ILE A 58 0.56 -0.81 -12.34
C ILE A 58 0.85 -1.26 -13.78
N SER A 59 2.12 -1.20 -14.19
CA SER A 59 2.56 -1.46 -15.56
C SER A 59 3.32 -2.78 -15.69
N CYS A 60 3.03 -3.74 -14.82
CA CYS A 60 3.54 -5.10 -14.96
C CYS A 60 2.92 -5.77 -16.19
N TRP A 61 3.72 -6.57 -16.90
CA TRP A 61 3.27 -7.30 -18.07
C TRP A 61 2.21 -8.35 -17.70
N GLU A 62 1.03 -8.25 -18.33
CA GLU A 62 -0.06 -9.25 -18.39
C GLU A 62 -0.76 -9.59 -17.05
N GLN A 63 -0.07 -9.56 -15.91
CA GLN A 63 -0.61 -9.93 -14.61
C GLN A 63 0.05 -9.18 -13.45
N ASN A 64 -0.58 -9.24 -12.26
CA ASN A 64 0.00 -8.71 -11.03
C ASN A 64 1.24 -9.53 -10.63
N MET A 65 2.39 -8.86 -10.50
CA MET A 65 3.66 -9.52 -10.21
C MET A 65 3.79 -9.93 -8.73
N GLU A 66 3.75 -8.97 -7.80
CA GLU A 66 3.96 -9.23 -6.37
C GLU A 66 3.34 -8.10 -5.53
N SER A 67 2.93 -8.45 -4.31
CA SER A 67 2.65 -7.56 -3.20
C SER A 67 3.47 -8.00 -1.99
N SER A 68 4.50 -7.25 -1.61
CA SER A 68 5.41 -7.69 -0.54
C SER A 68 5.83 -6.59 0.43
N ILE A 69 6.13 -7.01 1.67
CA ILE A 69 6.69 -6.20 2.74
C ILE A 69 7.88 -6.95 3.32
N THR A 70 9.02 -6.27 3.42
CA THR A 70 10.21 -6.77 4.10
C THR A 70 10.51 -5.89 5.30
N VAL A 71 10.72 -6.50 6.46
CA VAL A 71 11.05 -5.82 7.71
C VAL A 71 12.38 -6.35 8.22
N ILE A 72 13.28 -5.44 8.57
CA ILE A 72 14.61 -5.74 9.09
C ILE A 72 14.76 -4.98 10.41
N GLY A 73 15.02 -5.69 11.50
CA GLY A 73 15.24 -5.13 12.81
C GLY A 73 16.36 -5.85 13.57
N GLU A 74 16.75 -5.29 14.71
CA GLU A 74 17.86 -5.80 15.52
C GLU A 74 17.70 -7.27 15.94
N LYS A 75 16.46 -7.71 16.18
CA LYS A 75 16.14 -9.07 16.67
C LYS A 75 15.53 -9.96 15.61
N GLY A 76 15.54 -9.56 14.34
CA GLY A 76 15.02 -10.41 13.28
C GLY A 76 14.64 -9.69 12.00
N CYS A 77 14.41 -10.50 10.97
CA CYS A 77 14.00 -10.08 9.65
C CYS A 77 12.86 -11.00 9.17
N LEU A 78 11.89 -10.43 8.47
CA LEU A 78 10.81 -11.18 7.83
C LEU A 78 10.45 -10.57 6.47
N LYS A 79 9.95 -11.41 5.57
CA LYS A 79 9.32 -11.00 4.32
C LYS A 79 7.98 -11.70 4.17
N VAL A 80 6.93 -10.91 3.99
CA VAL A 80 5.62 -11.38 3.51
C VAL A 80 5.50 -10.96 2.05
N GLY A 81 5.09 -11.88 1.18
CA GLY A 81 5.01 -11.68 -0.26
C GLY A 81 3.87 -12.50 -0.89
N GLY A 82 4.00 -12.77 -2.19
CA GLY A 82 2.94 -13.35 -3.02
C GLY A 82 2.10 -12.28 -3.72
N GLN A 83 1.28 -12.68 -4.68
CA GLN A 83 0.46 -11.74 -5.47
C GLN A 83 -0.51 -10.92 -4.59
N TYR A 84 -0.93 -11.47 -3.45
CA TYR A 84 -1.87 -10.85 -2.51
C TYR A 84 -1.30 -10.74 -1.09
N MET A 85 0.04 -10.74 -0.93
CA MET A 85 0.71 -10.68 0.38
C MET A 85 0.28 -11.83 1.33
N ASN A 86 0.14 -13.03 0.77
CA ASN A 86 -0.45 -14.21 1.42
C ASN A 86 0.58 -15.30 1.80
N GLU A 87 1.88 -15.05 1.61
CA GLU A 87 2.95 -16.01 1.90
C GLU A 87 4.08 -15.37 2.71
N ILE A 88 4.54 -16.03 3.78
CA ILE A 88 5.80 -15.67 4.45
C ILE A 88 6.95 -16.31 3.68
N SER A 89 7.65 -15.54 2.84
CA SER A 89 8.76 -16.02 2.02
C SER A 89 10.11 -16.00 2.74
N TYR A 90 10.26 -15.21 3.81
CA TYR A 90 11.42 -15.25 4.69
C TYR A 90 11.01 -14.98 6.14
N PHE A 91 11.58 -15.72 7.08
CA PHE A 91 11.33 -15.52 8.50
C PHE A 91 12.53 -15.96 9.33
N ASN A 92 13.14 -15.01 10.03
CA ASN A 92 14.19 -15.26 11.01
C ASN A 92 14.06 -14.23 12.12
N VAL A 93 13.36 -14.59 13.20
CA VAL A 93 13.13 -13.71 14.34
C VAL A 93 13.57 -14.42 15.59
N LYS A 94 14.34 -13.72 16.42
CA LYS A 94 14.91 -14.27 17.65
C LYS A 94 13.78 -14.77 18.57
N ASP A 95 13.94 -15.99 19.06
CA ASP A 95 13.03 -16.63 20.02
C ASP A 95 11.59 -16.79 19.48
N MET A 96 11.41 -16.85 18.16
CA MET A 96 10.10 -16.99 17.52
C MET A 96 10.17 -17.97 16.34
N GLU A 97 9.22 -18.90 16.27
CA GLU A 97 9.05 -19.78 15.12
C GLU A 97 8.21 -19.11 14.03
N LYS A 98 8.41 -19.53 12.78
CA LYS A 98 7.61 -19.03 11.66
C LYS A 98 6.14 -19.41 11.90
N PRO A 99 5.21 -18.45 11.91
CA PRO A 99 3.80 -18.76 12.09
C PRO A 99 3.21 -19.40 10.83
N ASP A 100 2.25 -20.28 11.02
CA ASP A 100 1.40 -20.75 9.94
C ASP A 100 0.35 -19.67 9.61
N LEU A 101 0.29 -19.27 8.34
CA LEU A 101 -0.76 -18.38 7.86
C LEU A 101 -2.04 -19.17 7.65
N ALA A 102 -3.15 -18.67 8.20
CA ALA A 102 -4.47 -19.19 7.88
C ALA A 102 -4.76 -18.98 6.38
N ALA A 103 -5.53 -19.88 5.78
CA ALA A 103 -5.98 -19.73 4.41
C ALA A 103 -6.76 -18.41 4.26
N THR A 104 -6.35 -17.58 3.30
CA THR A 104 -7.08 -16.36 2.95
C THR A 104 -8.28 -16.69 2.08
N ASN A 105 -9.31 -15.83 2.10
CA ASN A 105 -10.39 -15.92 1.13
C ASN A 105 -9.83 -15.88 -0.30
N PRO A 106 -10.42 -16.61 -1.26
CA PRO A 106 -10.02 -16.49 -2.65
C PRO A 106 -10.19 -15.05 -3.14
N PRO A 107 -9.34 -14.57 -4.06
CA PRO A 107 -9.50 -13.25 -4.64
C PRO A 107 -10.84 -13.16 -5.41
N ASN A 108 -11.34 -11.95 -5.56
CA ASN A 108 -12.57 -11.70 -6.30
C ASN A 108 -12.40 -12.14 -7.75
N SER A 109 -13.26 -13.03 -8.22
CA SER A 109 -13.29 -13.44 -9.62
C SER A 109 -14.21 -12.52 -10.41
N TYR A 110 -13.68 -11.90 -11.44
CA TYR A 110 -14.44 -11.19 -12.48
C TYR A 110 -14.35 -12.05 -13.74
N ASP A 111 -15.39 -12.09 -14.57
CA ASP A 111 -15.39 -12.92 -15.79
C ASP A 111 -14.14 -12.65 -16.65
N GLY A 112 -13.17 -13.57 -16.61
CA GLY A 112 -11.89 -13.48 -17.34
C GLY A 112 -10.67 -12.97 -16.56
N PHE A 113 -10.78 -12.54 -15.30
CA PHE A 113 -9.63 -12.08 -14.48
C PHE A 113 -9.88 -12.20 -12.96
N MET A 114 -8.84 -12.60 -12.22
CA MET A 114 -8.84 -12.63 -10.75
C MET A 114 -8.35 -11.29 -10.19
N GLY A 115 -9.22 -10.56 -9.50
CA GLY A 115 -8.98 -9.22 -8.98
C GLY A 115 -8.72 -9.13 -7.48
N SER A 116 -9.34 -8.14 -6.82
CA SER A 116 -8.98 -7.71 -5.46
C SER A 116 -9.24 -8.74 -4.36
N ALA A 117 -8.62 -8.55 -3.18
CA ALA A 117 -8.86 -9.40 -2.02
C ALA A 117 -10.35 -9.41 -1.61
N GLY A 118 -10.88 -10.60 -1.31
CA GLY A 118 -12.30 -10.86 -1.02
C GLY A 118 -12.77 -10.48 0.38
N ASN A 119 -12.40 -9.31 0.91
CA ASN A 119 -12.67 -8.95 2.32
C ASN A 119 -13.73 -7.83 2.51
N HIS A 120 -14.21 -7.21 1.42
CA HIS A 120 -15.15 -6.09 1.50
C HIS A 120 -16.46 -6.45 2.22
N TYR A 121 -16.97 -7.67 2.01
CA TYR A 121 -18.17 -8.15 2.70
C TYR A 121 -18.00 -8.16 4.23
N GLN A 122 -16.83 -8.62 4.70
CA GLN A 122 -16.52 -8.69 6.12
C GLN A 122 -16.44 -7.29 6.76
N PHE A 123 -15.83 -6.34 6.05
CA PHE A 123 -15.77 -4.95 6.49
C PHE A 123 -17.17 -4.31 6.60
N LEU A 124 -18.05 -4.56 5.63
CA LEU A 124 -19.44 -4.05 5.69
C LEU A 124 -20.21 -4.63 6.88
N HIS A 125 -19.99 -5.90 7.22
CA HIS A 125 -20.58 -6.50 8.44
C HIS A 125 -20.08 -5.84 9.71
N ASP A 126 -18.78 -5.57 9.81
CA ASP A 126 -18.21 -4.87 10.96
C ASP A 126 -18.80 -3.46 11.13
N VAL A 127 -19.01 -2.73 10.02
CA VAL A 127 -19.70 -1.43 10.03
C VAL A 127 -21.13 -1.57 10.55
N ILE A 128 -21.89 -2.56 10.06
CA ILE A 128 -23.27 -2.80 10.51
C ILE A 128 -23.32 -3.12 12.00
N ASP A 129 -22.43 -3.98 12.48
CA ASP A 129 -22.37 -4.38 13.89
C ASP A 129 -21.97 -3.21 14.79
N HIS A 130 -21.06 -2.34 14.33
CA HIS A 130 -20.70 -1.12 15.04
C HIS A 130 -21.88 -0.14 15.14
N LEU A 131 -22.58 0.11 14.04
CA LEU A 131 -23.76 0.97 14.03
C LEU A 131 -24.89 0.42 14.92
N LYS A 132 -24.93 -0.90 15.12
CA LYS A 132 -25.87 -1.58 16.02
C LYS A 132 -25.37 -1.70 17.47
N GLY A 133 -24.20 -1.11 17.79
CA GLY A 133 -23.62 -1.14 19.13
C GLY A 133 -23.10 -2.51 19.58
N ARG A 134 -22.86 -3.45 18.64
CA ARG A 134 -22.43 -4.82 18.93
C ARG A 134 -20.92 -4.99 18.97
N LYS A 135 -20.18 -4.07 18.35
CA LYS A 135 -18.72 -4.12 18.22
C LYS A 135 -18.13 -2.71 18.19
N SER A 136 -16.93 -2.51 18.73
CA SER A 136 -16.13 -1.30 18.46
C SER A 136 -15.32 -1.51 17.19
N ASN A 137 -15.38 -0.57 16.24
CA ASN A 137 -14.56 -0.64 15.03
C ASN A 137 -13.08 -0.37 15.34
N GLY A 138 -12.20 -1.09 14.65
CA GLY A 138 -10.74 -0.92 14.75
C GLY A 138 -10.19 0.25 13.93
N THR A 139 -10.97 0.80 12.99
CA THR A 139 -10.56 1.93 12.14
C THR A 139 -11.26 3.20 12.59
N ASN A 140 -10.51 4.27 12.82
CA ASN A 140 -11.07 5.58 13.16
C ASN A 140 -10.67 6.68 12.16
N ALA A 141 -11.38 7.80 12.20
CA ALA A 141 -11.18 8.91 11.27
C ALA A 141 -9.79 9.57 11.41
N TYR A 142 -9.22 9.54 12.61
CA TYR A 142 -7.89 10.11 12.84
C TYR A 142 -6.81 9.29 12.14
N GLU A 143 -6.83 7.96 12.27
CA GLU A 143 -5.90 7.07 11.57
C GLU A 143 -6.04 7.18 10.05
N ALA A 144 -7.27 7.22 9.55
CA ALA A 144 -7.53 7.45 8.13
C ALA A 144 -6.94 8.79 7.64
N ALA A 145 -7.08 9.86 8.43
CA ALA A 145 -6.49 11.17 8.11
C ALA A 145 -4.96 11.11 8.06
N LYS A 146 -4.32 10.32 8.94
CA LYS A 146 -2.86 10.13 8.93
C LYS A 146 -2.39 9.41 7.67
N VAL A 147 -3.11 8.40 7.19
CA VAL A 147 -2.80 7.75 5.90
C VAL A 147 -2.87 8.74 4.74
N VAL A 148 -3.92 9.57 4.70
CA VAL A 148 -4.07 10.62 3.68
C VAL A 148 -2.94 11.67 3.79
N GLU A 149 -2.54 12.06 4.99
CA GLU A 149 -1.43 12.98 5.22
C GLU A 149 -0.11 12.43 4.64
N ILE A 150 0.18 11.15 4.81
CA ILE A 150 1.38 10.50 4.27
C ILE A 150 1.35 10.45 2.74
N ILE A 151 0.17 10.17 2.16
CA ILE A 151 -0.05 10.23 0.71
C ILE A 151 0.23 11.66 0.21
N ASP A 152 -0.33 12.67 0.87
CA ASP A 152 -0.14 14.08 0.48
C ASP A 152 1.34 14.48 0.54
N LYS A 153 2.04 14.17 1.64
CA LYS A 153 3.50 14.38 1.76
C LYS A 153 4.26 13.76 0.60
N THR A 154 3.87 12.56 0.17
CA THR A 154 4.49 11.87 -0.97
C THR A 154 4.26 12.61 -2.29
N TYR A 155 3.04 13.07 -2.56
CA TYR A 155 2.70 13.79 -3.79
C TYR A 155 3.20 15.23 -3.84
N GLN A 156 3.52 15.87 -2.70
CA GLN A 156 4.18 17.19 -2.68
C GLN A 156 5.55 17.18 -3.39
N HIS A 157 6.18 16.00 -3.52
CA HIS A 157 7.43 15.82 -4.26
C HIS A 157 7.23 15.52 -5.75
N ARG A 158 5.99 15.43 -6.24
CA ARG A 158 5.72 15.25 -7.66
C ARG A 158 6.04 16.55 -8.41
N ASP A 159 6.81 16.45 -9.50
CA ASP A 159 7.07 17.62 -10.33
C ASP A 159 5.79 18.06 -11.05
N LEU A 160 5.15 19.10 -10.51
CA LEU A 160 3.95 19.70 -11.09
C LEU A 160 4.24 20.43 -12.42
N LYS A 161 5.51 20.65 -12.79
CA LYS A 161 5.86 21.33 -14.05
C LYS A 161 5.50 20.49 -15.27
N GLU A 162 5.64 19.17 -15.22
CA GLU A 162 5.22 18.29 -16.33
C GLU A 162 3.71 18.32 -16.58
N LEU A 163 2.91 18.38 -15.51
CA LEU A 163 1.45 18.52 -15.60
C LEU A 163 1.05 19.88 -16.17
N LYS A 164 1.69 20.96 -15.69
CA LYS A 164 1.43 22.33 -16.17
C LYS A 164 1.88 22.53 -17.61
N ALA A 165 2.96 21.87 -18.05
CA ALA A 165 3.41 21.92 -19.44
C ALA A 165 2.38 21.25 -20.37
N LYS A 166 1.87 20.05 -20.02
CA LYS A 166 0.82 19.38 -20.80
C LYS A 166 -0.50 20.17 -20.84
N ALA A 167 -0.90 20.80 -19.73
CA ALA A 167 -2.11 21.63 -19.68
C ALA A 167 -2.02 22.92 -20.54
N ASN A 168 -0.82 23.44 -20.77
CA ASN A 168 -0.61 24.63 -21.60
C ASN A 168 -0.47 24.34 -23.11
N VAL A 169 -0.22 23.09 -23.50
CA VAL A 169 -0.17 22.68 -24.92
C VAL A 169 -1.57 22.40 -25.48
N ASN A 170 -2.55 22.12 -24.61
CA ASN A 170 -3.95 21.85 -24.97
C ASN A 170 -4.87 23.08 -24.83
N ARG A 171 -4.32 24.29 -24.81
CA ARG A 171 -5.04 25.58 -24.92
C ARG A 171 -4.63 26.27 -26.21
#